data_AF-A0A1X7HM72-F1
#
_entry.id   AF-A0A1X7HM72-F1
#
_cell.length_a   1.000
_cell.length_b   1.000
_cell.length_c   1.000
_cell.angle_alpha   90.00
_cell.angle_beta   90.00
_cell.angle_gamma   90.00
#
_symmetry.space_group_name_H-M   'P 1'
#
loop_
_entity.id
_entity.type
_entity.pdbx_description
1 polymer ?
#
loop_
_entity_poly.entity_id
_entity_poly.type
_entity_poly.pdbx_seq_one_letter_code
_entity_poly.pdbx_strand_id
1 'polypeptide(L)'
;MTKRVDIRNWILGAGVLLPLITILLFGFIGNGAGTRTLHPWISGAAAACAEGMILFFMFRMVSGTNRFAVRAPFYIASSVVIGIYALTVLLEIVLFGYMFRLTVNAYLSIHLITFLLTVGVLGLVSLVGKYAMSQENKESSSLSTQKEAVAWIASIREQLSGLELEQGSVLNKLLLELEESFRYSDPITHQSLYAIEDIIRQRISVLEDQVKLITGAEHDLQDKLAEETIQQIHETLTILMERNTQLVRLKASTS
;
A
#
# COMPACT_ATOMS: atom_id res chain seq x y z
N MET A 1 9.69 29.88 23.44
CA MET A 1 9.44 28.42 23.39
C MET A 1 7.95 28.18 23.14
N THR A 2 7.54 28.11 21.88
CA THR A 2 6.17 27.73 21.51
C THR A 2 6.07 26.20 21.63
N LYS A 3 5.27 25.71 22.59
CA LYS A 3 4.90 24.29 22.66
C LYS A 3 4.30 23.92 21.31
N ARG A 4 4.97 23.06 20.53
CA ARG A 4 4.31 22.32 19.44
C ARG A 4 3.21 21.51 20.13
N VAL A 5 1.99 22.00 20.05
CA VAL A 5 0.82 21.21 20.40
C VAL A 5 0.87 20.00 19.47
N ASP A 6 0.97 18.82 20.06
CA ASP A 6 0.94 17.57 19.31
C ASP A 6 -0.46 17.44 18.72
N ILE A 7 -0.61 17.86 17.45
CA ILE A 7 -1.87 17.92 16.70
C ILE A 7 -2.63 16.60 16.81
N ARG A 8 -1.90 15.47 16.89
CA ARG A 8 -2.44 14.14 17.08
C ARG A 8 -3.21 13.99 18.40
N ASN A 9 -2.63 14.48 19.51
CA ASN A 9 -3.26 14.41 20.84
C ASN A 9 -4.45 15.37 20.94
N TRP A 10 -4.39 16.50 20.24
CA TRP A 10 -5.51 17.43 20.16
C TRP A 10 -6.70 16.84 19.38
N ILE A 11 -6.46 16.19 18.24
CA ILE A 11 -7.51 15.50 17.47
C ILE A 11 -8.09 14.33 18.27
N LEU A 12 -7.27 13.56 18.99
CA LEU A 12 -7.76 12.48 19.87
C LEU A 12 -8.64 13.01 21.01
N GLY A 13 -8.23 14.11 21.64
CA GLY A 13 -9.04 14.78 22.67
C GLY A 13 -10.36 15.30 22.10
N ALA A 14 -10.32 15.96 20.95
CA ALA A 14 -11.52 16.44 20.25
C ALA A 14 -12.45 15.28 19.83
N GLY A 15 -11.89 14.16 19.39
CA GLY A 15 -12.63 12.95 18.99
C GLY A 15 -13.47 12.32 20.09
N VAL A 16 -13.18 12.60 21.37
CA VAL A 16 -13.98 12.11 22.50
C VAL A 16 -14.83 13.23 23.09
N LEU A 17 -14.27 14.43 23.25
CA LEU A 17 -14.95 15.55 23.89
C LEU A 17 -16.10 16.09 23.06
N LEU A 18 -15.94 16.25 21.75
CA LEU A 18 -16.97 16.83 20.90
C LEU A 18 -18.23 15.94 20.82
N PRO A 19 -18.14 14.62 20.53
CA PRO A 19 -19.31 13.75 20.55
C PRO A 19 -20.04 13.74 21.90
N LEU A 20 -19.28 13.80 23.01
CA LEU A 20 -19.86 13.83 24.36
C LEU A 20 -20.61 15.14 24.61
N ILE A 21 -20.04 16.28 24.21
CA ILE A 21 -20.71 17.59 24.26
C ILE A 21 -21.98 17.57 23.39
N THR A 22 -21.92 16.99 22.18
CA THR A 22 -23.06 16.87 21.27
C THR A 22 -24.21 16.09 21.90
N ILE A 23 -23.95 14.94 22.53
CA ILE A 23 -24.97 14.16 23.25
C ILE A 23 -25.61 15.00 24.36
N LEU A 24 -24.79 15.68 25.18
CA LEU A 24 -25.28 16.49 26.30
C LEU A 24 -26.11 17.68 25.81
N LEU A 25 -25.68 18.38 24.76
CA LEU A 25 -26.42 19.51 24.20
C LEU A 25 -27.80 19.07 23.71
N PHE A 26 -27.89 17.99 22.94
CA PHE A 26 -29.17 17.45 22.49
C PHE A 26 -30.05 16.98 23.66
N GLY A 27 -29.47 16.27 24.63
CA GLY A 27 -30.18 15.78 25.81
C GLY A 27 -30.74 16.91 26.68
N PHE A 28 -29.95 17.94 26.98
CA PHE A 28 -30.37 19.04 27.85
C PHE A 28 -31.25 20.08 27.14
N ILE A 29 -30.91 20.48 25.91
CA ILE A 29 -31.71 21.45 25.15
C ILE A 29 -33.05 20.82 24.75
N GLY A 30 -33.04 19.57 24.28
CA GLY A 30 -34.25 18.89 23.83
C GLY A 30 -35.22 18.53 24.96
N ASN A 31 -34.74 18.32 26.18
CA ASN A 31 -35.59 18.03 27.36
C ASN A 31 -35.83 19.27 28.26
N GLY A 32 -35.27 20.43 27.93
CA GLY A 32 -35.32 21.66 28.75
C GLY A 32 -36.74 22.20 29.00
N ALA A 33 -37.73 21.75 28.24
CA ALA A 33 -39.14 22.11 28.42
C ALA A 33 -39.93 21.17 29.36
N GLY A 34 -39.26 20.29 30.10
CA GLY A 34 -39.90 19.41 31.10
C GLY A 34 -40.49 18.11 30.56
N THR A 35 -40.41 17.88 29.25
CA THR A 35 -40.74 16.59 28.63
C THR A 35 -39.55 15.64 28.76
N ARG A 36 -39.69 14.56 29.53
CA ARG A 36 -38.67 13.50 29.64
C ARG A 36 -38.84 12.50 28.49
N THR A 37 -38.45 12.88 27.27
CA THR A 37 -38.52 11.98 26.11
C THR A 37 -37.14 11.45 25.75
N LEU A 38 -37.10 10.25 25.16
CA LEU A 38 -35.84 9.62 24.74
C LEU A 38 -35.34 10.11 23.38
N HIS A 39 -36.21 10.75 22.57
CA HIS A 39 -35.86 11.22 21.22
C HIS A 39 -34.62 12.12 21.19
N PRO A 40 -34.48 13.16 22.04
CA PRO A 40 -33.31 14.02 21.99
C PRO A 40 -32.00 13.29 22.31
N TRP A 41 -32.04 12.30 23.22
CA TRP A 41 -30.88 11.48 23.54
C TRP A 41 -30.46 10.59 22.37
N ILE A 42 -31.44 10.01 21.66
CA ILE A 42 -31.19 9.21 20.46
C ILE A 42 -30.62 10.08 19.34
N SER A 43 -31.19 11.26 19.10
CA SER A 43 -30.67 12.22 18.12
C SER A 43 -29.25 12.65 18.45
N GLY A 44 -28.98 12.96 19.72
CA GLY A 44 -27.65 13.33 20.20
C GLY A 44 -26.62 12.22 20.01
N ALA A 45 -26.99 10.96 20.32
CA ALA A 45 -26.12 9.81 20.10
C ALA A 45 -25.83 9.58 18.61
N ALA A 46 -26.84 9.68 17.74
CA ALA A 46 -26.65 9.53 16.30
C ALA A 46 -25.76 10.64 15.70
N ALA A 47 -25.99 11.90 16.09
CA ALA A 47 -25.17 13.03 15.68
C ALA A 47 -23.72 12.89 16.17
N ALA A 48 -23.53 12.45 17.41
CA ALA A 48 -22.22 12.17 17.99
C ALA A 48 -21.48 11.02 17.28
N CYS A 49 -22.19 9.99 16.82
CA CYS A 49 -21.60 8.94 15.97
C CYS A 49 -21.12 9.51 14.62
N ALA A 50 -21.93 10.35 13.95
CA ALA A 50 -21.54 10.99 12.70
C ALA A 50 -20.31 11.89 12.87
N GLU A 51 -20.31 12.72 13.91
CA GLU A 51 -19.17 13.57 14.27
C GLU A 51 -17.92 12.74 14.59
N GLY A 52 -18.06 11.70 15.41
CA GLY A 52 -16.98 10.78 15.76
C GLY A 52 -16.37 10.11 14.52
N MET A 53 -17.20 9.69 13.56
CA MET A 53 -16.72 9.11 12.28
C MET A 53 -15.93 10.12 11.45
N ILE A 54 -16.38 11.38 11.37
CA ILE A 54 -15.67 12.46 10.67
C ILE A 54 -14.31 12.72 11.34
N LEU A 55 -14.29 12.87 12.66
CA LEU A 55 -13.05 13.13 13.42
C LEU A 55 -12.08 11.96 13.33
N PHE A 56 -12.57 10.72 13.43
CA PHE A 56 -11.76 9.52 13.24
C PHE A 56 -11.16 9.44 11.83
N PHE A 57 -11.94 9.80 10.81
CA PHE A 57 -11.47 9.85 9.43
C PHE A 57 -10.38 10.92 9.25
N MET A 58 -10.59 12.13 9.78
CA MET A 58 -9.58 13.20 9.77
C MET A 58 -8.30 12.78 10.52
N PHE A 59 -8.45 12.14 11.68
CA PHE A 59 -7.32 11.62 12.45
C PHE A 59 -6.49 10.61 11.63
N ARG A 60 -7.18 9.65 10.99
CA ARG A 60 -6.54 8.64 10.15
C ARG A 60 -5.83 9.27 8.95
N MET A 61 -6.42 10.32 8.39
CA MET A 61 -5.83 11.11 7.32
C MET A 61 -4.53 11.76 7.82
N VAL A 62 -4.58 12.61 8.85
CA VAL A 62 -3.41 13.33 9.38
C VAL A 62 -2.30 12.40 9.88
N SER A 63 -2.64 11.23 10.43
CA SER A 63 -1.65 10.27 10.92
C SER A 63 -0.96 9.46 9.80
N GLY A 64 -1.44 9.55 8.55
CA GLY A 64 -1.02 8.72 7.42
C GLY A 64 -0.04 9.35 6.43
N THR A 65 0.78 10.31 6.86
CA THR A 65 1.54 11.26 6.00
C THR A 65 2.39 10.67 4.88
N ASN A 66 2.92 9.44 5.00
CA ASN A 66 3.74 8.81 3.95
C ASN A 66 2.99 7.91 2.95
N ARG A 67 1.66 7.75 3.05
CA ARG A 67 0.90 6.80 2.21
C ARG A 67 -0.30 7.41 1.48
N PHE A 68 -0.32 8.74 1.35
CA PHE A 68 -1.46 9.47 0.78
C PHE A 68 -1.65 9.24 -0.72
N ALA A 69 -0.58 9.27 -1.51
CA ALA A 69 -0.67 9.13 -2.97
C ALA A 69 -1.29 7.78 -3.38
N VAL A 70 -0.87 6.68 -2.74
CA VAL A 70 -1.34 5.31 -3.02
C VAL A 70 -2.76 5.05 -2.49
N ARG A 71 -3.33 5.96 -1.67
CA ARG A 71 -4.63 5.75 -0.99
C ARG A 71 -5.73 6.73 -1.41
N ALA A 72 -5.47 7.60 -2.38
CA ALA A 72 -6.38 8.71 -2.71
C ALA A 72 -7.80 8.25 -3.09
N PRO A 73 -8.03 7.25 -3.99
CA PRO A 73 -9.38 6.82 -4.35
C PRO A 73 -10.18 6.27 -3.17
N PHE A 74 -9.50 5.55 -2.27
CA PHE A 74 -10.10 4.96 -1.07
C PHE A 74 -10.53 6.02 -0.05
N TYR A 75 -9.69 7.03 0.17
CA TYR A 75 -10.05 8.14 1.07
C TYR A 75 -11.21 8.96 0.51
N ILE A 76 -11.26 9.18 -0.81
CA ILE A 76 -12.39 9.86 -1.47
C ILE A 76 -13.67 9.06 -1.25
N ALA A 77 -13.68 7.76 -1.58
CA ALA A 77 -14.86 6.91 -1.40
C ALA A 77 -15.34 6.88 0.07
N SER A 78 -14.40 6.72 1.02
CA SER A 78 -14.73 6.72 2.45
C SER A 78 -15.29 8.07 2.91
N SER A 79 -14.75 9.18 2.43
CA SER A 79 -15.23 10.52 2.76
C SER A 79 -16.65 10.78 2.25
N VAL A 80 -16.98 10.29 1.05
CA VAL A 80 -18.32 10.39 0.47
C VAL A 80 -19.32 9.60 1.30
N VAL A 81 -18.99 8.37 1.68
CA VAL A 81 -19.87 7.53 2.51
C VAL A 81 -20.12 8.18 3.88
N ILE A 82 -19.08 8.72 4.52
CA ILE A 82 -19.20 9.43 5.80
C ILE A 82 -20.05 10.70 5.65
N GLY A 83 -19.84 11.47 4.57
CA GLY A 83 -20.63 12.67 4.28
C GLY A 83 -22.11 12.37 4.06
N ILE A 84 -22.41 11.31 3.29
CA ILE A 84 -23.78 10.83 3.07
C ILE A 84 -24.41 10.39 4.41
N TYR A 85 -23.68 9.63 5.23
CA TYR A 85 -24.17 9.21 6.54
C TYR A 85 -24.52 10.39 7.45
N ALA A 86 -23.62 11.38 7.55
CA ALA A 86 -23.86 12.57 8.35
C ALA A 86 -25.10 13.35 7.88
N LEU A 87 -25.27 13.49 6.56
CA LEU A 87 -26.45 14.12 5.98
C LEU A 87 -27.72 13.32 6.28
N THR A 88 -27.69 12.00 6.14
CA THR A 88 -28.83 11.12 6.43
C THR A 88 -29.23 11.22 7.90
N VAL A 89 -28.28 11.19 8.84
CA VAL A 89 -28.57 11.38 10.28
C VAL A 89 -29.26 12.72 10.54
N LEU A 90 -28.78 13.81 9.94
CA LEU A 90 -29.43 15.12 10.07
C LEU A 90 -30.86 15.10 9.54
N LEU A 91 -31.08 14.50 8.37
CA LEU A 91 -32.42 14.35 7.79
C LEU A 91 -33.33 13.49 8.67
N GLU A 92 -32.84 12.39 9.23
CA GLU A 92 -33.59 11.54 10.15
C GLU A 92 -33.97 12.27 11.44
N ILE A 93 -33.07 13.10 11.98
CA ILE A 93 -33.36 13.96 13.14
C ILE A 93 -34.48 14.94 12.81
N VAL A 94 -34.38 15.68 11.70
CA VAL A 94 -35.38 16.70 11.31
C VAL A 94 -36.73 16.05 10.94
N LEU A 95 -36.72 15.08 10.04
CA LEU A 95 -37.94 14.48 9.51
C LEU A 95 -38.61 13.59 10.55
N PHE A 96 -37.89 12.62 11.12
CA PHE A 96 -38.52 11.61 11.98
C PHE A 96 -38.58 12.02 13.45
N GLY A 97 -37.63 12.84 13.91
CA GLY A 97 -37.63 13.38 15.26
C GLY A 97 -38.63 14.52 15.44
N TYR A 98 -38.59 15.53 14.55
CA TYR A 98 -39.41 16.74 14.71
C TYR A 98 -40.73 16.72 13.93
N MET A 99 -40.71 16.30 12.65
CA MET A 99 -41.87 16.43 11.77
C MET A 99 -42.88 15.28 11.92
N PHE A 100 -42.45 14.03 11.82
CA PHE A 100 -43.33 12.85 11.88
C PHE A 100 -43.56 12.29 13.29
N ARG A 101 -42.73 12.69 14.27
CA ARG A 101 -42.82 12.27 15.69
C ARG A 101 -43.03 10.77 15.87
N LEU A 102 -42.13 9.98 15.27
CA LEU A 102 -42.22 8.51 15.34
C LEU A 102 -42.18 8.00 16.78
N THR A 103 -42.64 6.77 17.01
CA THR A 103 -42.45 6.09 18.29
C THR A 103 -40.97 5.90 18.58
N VAL A 104 -40.58 5.88 19.86
CA VAL A 104 -39.17 5.74 20.28
C VAL A 104 -38.51 4.51 19.62
N ASN A 105 -39.21 3.37 19.58
CA ASN A 105 -38.68 2.12 19.02
C ASN A 105 -38.44 2.21 17.51
N ALA A 106 -39.36 2.84 16.76
CA ALA A 106 -39.19 3.04 15.32
C ALA A 106 -38.05 4.02 15.05
N TYR A 107 -37.98 5.12 15.81
CA TYR A 107 -36.94 6.13 15.68
C TYR A 107 -35.54 5.54 15.96
N LEU A 108 -35.39 4.75 17.03
CA LEU A 108 -34.15 4.06 17.35
C LEU A 108 -33.75 3.05 16.27
N SER A 109 -34.71 2.26 15.79
CA SER A 109 -34.46 1.25 14.74
C SER A 109 -33.93 1.87 13.45
N ILE A 110 -34.47 3.01 13.04
CA ILE A 110 -34.02 3.73 11.84
C ILE A 110 -32.55 4.15 11.99
N HIS A 111 -32.21 4.84 13.09
CA HIS A 111 -30.82 5.25 13.36
C HIS A 111 -29.85 4.08 13.43
N LEU A 112 -30.27 2.97 14.06
CA LEU A 112 -29.45 1.77 14.17
C LEU A 112 -29.19 1.12 12.81
N ILE A 113 -30.23 0.97 11.98
CA ILE A 113 -30.10 0.40 10.62
C ILE A 113 -29.19 1.28 9.76
N THR A 114 -29.40 2.60 9.77
CA THR A 114 -28.59 3.56 9.01
C THR A 114 -27.12 3.51 9.43
N PHE A 115 -26.85 3.41 10.74
CA PHE A 115 -25.50 3.23 11.26
C PHE A 115 -24.87 1.91 10.80
N LEU A 116 -25.57 0.78 10.95
CA LEU A 116 -25.06 -0.54 10.57
C LEU A 116 -24.77 -0.64 9.06
N LEU A 117 -25.65 -0.12 8.21
CA LEU A 117 -25.43 -0.05 6.76
C LEU A 117 -24.17 0.74 6.43
N THR A 118 -23.99 1.90 7.06
CA THR A 118 -22.82 2.76 6.85
C THR A 118 -21.53 2.05 7.26
N VAL A 119 -21.50 1.43 8.45
CA VAL A 119 -20.35 0.66 8.93
C VAL A 119 -20.05 -0.52 8.00
N GLY A 120 -21.08 -1.21 7.51
CA GLY A 120 -20.94 -2.29 6.54
C GLY A 120 -20.29 -1.83 5.22
N VAL A 121 -20.79 -0.74 4.65
CA VAL A 121 -20.24 -0.15 3.41
C VAL A 121 -18.79 0.30 3.62
N LEU A 122 -18.47 1.00 4.72
CA LEU A 122 -17.09 1.39 5.03
C LEU A 122 -16.18 0.19 5.23
N GLY A 123 -16.69 -0.88 5.84
CA GLY A 123 -15.98 -2.16 5.98
C GLY A 123 -15.62 -2.76 4.62
N LEU A 124 -16.58 -2.83 3.69
CA LEU A 124 -16.36 -3.31 2.33
C LEU A 124 -15.36 -2.45 1.55
N VAL A 125 -15.53 -1.13 1.59
CA VAL A 125 -14.60 -0.18 0.96
C VAL A 125 -13.19 -0.39 1.54
N SER A 126 -13.06 -0.62 2.85
CA SER A 126 -11.76 -0.89 3.48
C SER A 126 -11.14 -2.22 3.08
N LEU A 127 -11.94 -3.26 2.85
CA LEU A 127 -11.44 -4.55 2.39
C LEU A 127 -10.93 -4.47 0.95
N VAL A 128 -11.73 -3.88 0.06
CA VAL A 128 -11.34 -3.67 -1.34
C VAL A 128 -10.08 -2.80 -1.43
N GLY A 129 -10.01 -1.71 -0.64
CA GLY A 129 -8.84 -0.85 -0.60
C GLY A 129 -7.57 -1.55 -0.10
N LYS A 130 -7.69 -2.47 0.88
CA LYS A 130 -6.56 -3.29 1.33
C LYS A 130 -6.11 -4.29 0.27
N TYR A 131 -7.05 -4.89 -0.45
CA TYR A 131 -6.76 -5.86 -1.51
C TYR A 131 -6.09 -5.20 -2.72
N ALA A 132 -6.62 -4.07 -3.20
CA ALA A 132 -6.01 -3.33 -4.31
C ALA A 132 -4.56 -2.89 -3.98
N MET A 133 -4.34 -2.41 -2.75
CA MET A 133 -3.01 -1.98 -2.29
C MET A 133 -2.03 -3.13 -2.13
N SER A 134 -2.47 -4.31 -1.70
CA SER A 134 -1.57 -5.46 -1.60
C SER A 134 -1.14 -5.95 -2.98
N GLN A 135 -1.98 -5.80 -4.01
CA GLN A 135 -1.63 -6.10 -5.39
C GLN A 135 -0.68 -5.04 -5.98
N GLU A 136 -1.02 -3.75 -5.84
CA GLU A 136 -0.18 -2.65 -6.35
C GLU A 136 1.22 -2.64 -5.70
N ASN A 137 1.31 -2.92 -4.39
CA ASN A 137 2.60 -3.02 -3.70
C ASN A 137 3.44 -4.20 -4.19
N LYS A 138 2.82 -5.34 -4.54
CA LYS A 138 3.56 -6.48 -5.08
C LYS A 138 4.09 -6.17 -6.48
N GLU A 139 3.25 -5.60 -7.35
CA GLU A 139 3.66 -5.23 -8.71
C GLU A 139 4.74 -4.16 -8.70
N SER A 140 4.58 -3.09 -7.91
CA SER A 140 5.58 -2.03 -7.78
C SER A 140 6.89 -2.52 -7.16
N SER A 141 6.82 -3.40 -6.14
CA SER A 141 8.01 -4.02 -5.55
C SER A 141 8.75 -4.88 -6.57
N SER A 142 8.05 -5.74 -7.31
CA SER A 142 8.64 -6.56 -8.38
C SER A 142 9.33 -5.72 -9.45
N LEU A 143 8.69 -4.64 -9.90
CA LEU A 143 9.29 -3.69 -10.84
C LEU A 143 10.53 -3.00 -10.27
N SER A 144 10.52 -2.62 -8.99
CA SER A 144 11.67 -1.99 -8.35
C SER A 144 12.86 -2.93 -8.23
N THR A 145 12.63 -4.19 -7.85
CA THR A 145 13.67 -5.23 -7.77
C THR A 145 14.28 -5.52 -9.13
N GLN A 146 13.47 -5.57 -10.20
CA GLN A 146 13.97 -5.75 -11.55
C GLN A 146 14.88 -4.58 -11.98
N LYS A 147 14.44 -3.34 -11.74
CA LYS A 147 15.24 -2.15 -12.05
C LYS A 147 16.56 -2.12 -11.28
N GLU A 148 16.54 -2.54 -10.01
CA GLU A 148 17.74 -2.68 -9.19
C GLU A 148 18.70 -3.72 -9.79
N ALA A 149 18.22 -4.90 -10.19
CA ALA A 149 19.04 -5.92 -10.82
C ALA A 149 19.66 -5.44 -12.15
N VAL A 150 18.89 -4.75 -13.00
CA VAL A 150 19.40 -4.17 -14.26
C VAL A 150 20.48 -3.11 -13.98
N ALA A 151 20.25 -2.22 -13.01
CA ALA A 151 21.23 -1.22 -12.62
C ALA A 151 22.52 -1.86 -12.06
N TRP A 152 22.38 -2.94 -11.30
CA TRP A 152 23.50 -3.69 -10.75
C TRP A 152 24.35 -4.31 -11.86
N ILE A 153 23.74 -4.98 -12.84
CA ILE A 153 24.45 -5.56 -14.00
C ILE A 153 25.13 -4.47 -14.82
N ALA A 154 24.46 -3.32 -15.03
CA ALA A 154 25.04 -2.19 -15.75
C ALA A 154 26.28 -1.63 -15.05
N SER A 155 26.25 -1.54 -13.70
CA SER A 155 27.41 -1.13 -12.89
C SER A 155 28.57 -2.13 -13.00
N ILE A 156 28.28 -3.44 -12.99
CA ILE A 156 29.31 -4.49 -13.17
C ILE A 156 30.00 -4.31 -14.54
N ARG A 157 29.22 -4.05 -15.60
CA ARG A 157 29.75 -3.82 -16.94
C ARG A 157 30.61 -2.56 -17.02
N GLU A 158 30.22 -1.48 -16.35
CA GLU A 158 30.99 -0.24 -16.29
C GLU A 158 32.34 -0.42 -15.56
N GLN A 159 32.38 -1.24 -14.51
CA GLN A 159 33.64 -1.56 -13.82
C GLN A 159 34.60 -2.34 -14.72
N LEU A 160 34.08 -3.28 -15.50
CA LEU A 160 34.89 -4.12 -16.40
C LEU A 160 35.35 -3.40 -17.67
N SER A 161 34.60 -2.40 -18.17
CA SER A 161 34.98 -1.66 -19.38
C SER A 161 36.26 -0.83 -19.21
N GLY A 162 36.67 -0.56 -17.97
CA GLY A 162 37.92 0.12 -17.63
C GLY A 162 39.15 -0.79 -17.59
N LEU A 163 39.00 -2.12 -17.77
CA LEU A 163 40.11 -3.08 -17.70
C LEU A 163 40.51 -3.57 -19.10
N GLU A 164 41.82 -3.64 -19.37
CA GLU A 164 42.38 -4.22 -20.59
C GLU A 164 42.47 -5.76 -20.45
N LEU A 165 41.34 -6.45 -20.66
CA LEU A 165 41.24 -7.91 -20.61
C LEU A 165 41.30 -8.51 -22.02
N GLU A 166 41.99 -9.63 -22.22
CA GLU A 166 42.02 -10.32 -23.52
C GLU A 166 40.61 -10.75 -23.96
N GLN A 167 39.79 -11.18 -22.99
CA GLN A 167 38.40 -11.61 -23.21
C GLN A 167 37.36 -10.50 -22.96
N GLY A 168 37.79 -9.25 -22.78
CA GLY A 168 36.92 -8.14 -22.39
C GLY A 168 35.74 -7.91 -23.36
N SER A 169 35.96 -8.12 -24.66
CA SER A 169 34.90 -7.98 -25.67
C SER A 169 33.79 -9.04 -25.54
N VAL A 170 34.15 -10.28 -25.21
CA VAL A 170 33.21 -11.40 -25.01
C VAL A 170 32.43 -11.18 -23.71
N LEU A 171 33.14 -10.85 -22.63
CA LEU A 171 32.55 -10.58 -21.32
C LEU A 171 31.54 -9.41 -21.39
N ASN A 172 31.90 -8.32 -22.05
CA ASN A 172 31.02 -7.17 -22.24
C ASN A 172 29.75 -7.53 -23.03
N LYS A 173 29.88 -8.35 -24.08
CA LYS A 173 28.74 -8.82 -24.87
C LYS A 173 27.78 -9.68 -24.02
N LEU A 174 28.31 -10.59 -23.20
CA LEU A 174 27.51 -11.45 -22.34
C LEU A 174 26.81 -10.68 -21.21
N LEU A 175 27.47 -9.68 -20.63
CA LEU A 175 26.84 -8.79 -19.65
C LEU A 175 25.74 -7.93 -20.26
N LEU A 176 25.93 -7.46 -21.50
CA LEU A 176 24.86 -6.77 -22.24
C LEU A 176 23.67 -7.71 -22.49
N GLU A 177 23.91 -8.95 -22.90
CA GLU A 177 22.86 -9.96 -23.10
C GLU A 177 22.11 -10.29 -21.81
N LEU A 178 22.82 -10.37 -20.68
CA LEU A 178 22.24 -10.54 -19.35
C LEU A 178 21.39 -9.33 -18.97
N GLU A 179 21.91 -8.12 -19.16
CA GLU A 179 21.20 -6.86 -18.90
C GLU A 179 19.89 -6.78 -19.70
N GLU A 180 19.96 -7.06 -21.01
CA GLU A 180 18.79 -7.07 -21.90
C GLU A 180 17.78 -8.14 -21.49
N SER A 181 18.25 -9.35 -21.17
CA SER A 181 17.39 -10.44 -20.72
C SER A 181 16.63 -10.11 -19.44
N PHE A 182 17.27 -9.42 -18.47
CA PHE A 182 16.56 -8.91 -17.29
C PHE A 182 15.61 -7.77 -17.65
N ARG A 183 16.04 -6.82 -18.46
CA ARG A 183 15.25 -5.64 -18.83
C ARG A 183 13.96 -6.00 -19.56
N TYR A 184 13.99 -7.02 -20.41
CA TYR A 184 12.83 -7.51 -21.16
C TYR A 184 12.14 -8.71 -20.53
N SER A 185 12.60 -9.19 -19.36
CA SER A 185 11.88 -10.23 -18.61
C SER A 185 10.62 -9.68 -17.93
N ASP A 186 9.70 -10.58 -17.61
CA ASP A 186 8.51 -10.21 -16.85
C ASP A 186 8.87 -10.03 -15.36
N PRO A 187 8.61 -8.85 -14.76
CA PRO A 187 8.87 -8.59 -13.35
C PRO A 187 7.90 -9.36 -12.44
N ILE A 188 6.71 -9.70 -12.94
CA ILE A 188 5.66 -10.35 -12.16
C ILE A 188 5.88 -11.86 -12.23
N THR A 189 6.57 -12.37 -11.22
CA THR A 189 6.89 -13.79 -11.06
C THR A 189 5.83 -14.54 -10.24
N HIS A 190 5.71 -15.84 -10.48
CA HIS A 190 4.78 -16.71 -9.76
C HIS A 190 5.42 -17.20 -8.45
N GLN A 191 4.63 -17.46 -7.40
CA GLN A 191 5.16 -17.90 -6.08
C GLN A 191 6.04 -19.15 -6.16
N SER A 192 5.72 -20.07 -7.08
CA SER A 192 6.49 -21.29 -7.32
C SER A 192 7.89 -21.04 -7.88
N LEU A 193 8.17 -19.83 -8.39
CA LEU A 193 9.46 -19.46 -8.98
C LEU A 193 10.33 -18.62 -8.03
N TYR A 194 9.87 -18.29 -6.82
CA TYR A 194 10.62 -17.44 -5.88
C TYR A 194 12.00 -18.01 -5.53
N ALA A 195 12.11 -19.33 -5.38
CA ALA A 195 13.41 -19.97 -5.13
C ALA A 195 14.39 -19.75 -6.30
N ILE A 196 13.91 -19.72 -7.54
CA ILE A 196 14.73 -19.49 -8.73
C ILE A 196 15.16 -18.01 -8.80
N GLU A 197 14.28 -17.07 -8.45
CA GLU A 197 14.63 -15.64 -8.35
C GLU A 197 15.73 -15.39 -7.31
N ASP A 198 15.66 -16.06 -6.16
CA ASP A 198 16.69 -15.95 -5.11
C ASP A 198 18.04 -16.49 -5.59
N ILE A 199 18.04 -17.63 -6.30
CA ILE A 199 19.26 -18.19 -6.92
C ILE A 199 19.83 -17.20 -7.93
N ILE A 200 19.00 -16.61 -8.78
CA ILE A 200 19.40 -15.62 -9.77
C ILE A 200 20.05 -14.41 -9.08
N ARG A 201 19.43 -13.90 -8.01
CA ARG A 201 19.94 -12.74 -7.27
C ARG A 201 21.27 -13.03 -6.59
N GLN A 202 21.40 -14.23 -6.01
CA GLN A 202 22.67 -14.71 -5.45
C GLN A 202 23.76 -14.78 -6.53
N ARG A 203 23.44 -15.27 -7.74
CA ARG A 203 24.39 -15.34 -8.86
C ARG A 203 24.85 -13.95 -9.30
N ILE A 204 23.96 -12.96 -9.38
CA ILE A 204 24.34 -11.57 -9.68
C ILE A 204 25.29 -11.00 -8.60
N SER A 205 25.04 -11.30 -7.32
CA SER A 205 25.95 -10.91 -6.23
C SER A 205 27.32 -11.55 -6.37
N VAL A 206 27.38 -12.84 -6.72
CA VAL A 206 28.65 -13.55 -6.95
C VAL A 206 29.39 -12.95 -8.15
N LEU A 207 28.68 -12.57 -9.22
CA LEU A 207 29.28 -11.90 -10.38
C LEU A 207 29.93 -10.57 -9.97
N GLU A 208 29.29 -9.78 -9.09
CA GLU A 208 29.90 -8.55 -8.59
C GLU A 208 31.19 -8.83 -7.80
N ASP A 209 31.16 -9.82 -6.91
CA ASP A 209 32.33 -10.19 -6.11
C ASP A 209 33.47 -10.68 -7.01
N GLN A 210 33.16 -11.44 -8.07
CA GLN A 210 34.15 -11.85 -9.07
C GLN A 210 34.75 -10.66 -9.83
N VAL A 211 33.94 -9.66 -10.21
CA VAL A 211 34.46 -8.46 -10.87
C VAL A 211 35.36 -7.65 -9.94
N LYS A 212 35.05 -7.56 -8.65
CA LYS A 212 35.94 -6.97 -7.65
C LYS A 212 37.26 -7.74 -7.54
N LEU A 213 37.20 -9.07 -7.57
CA LEU A 213 38.40 -9.92 -7.56
C LEU A 213 39.25 -9.71 -8.82
N ILE A 214 38.64 -9.65 -10.01
CA ILE A 214 39.34 -9.36 -11.27
C ILE A 214 40.03 -7.99 -11.18
N THR A 215 39.32 -6.97 -10.72
CA THR A 215 39.85 -5.59 -10.60
C THR A 215 41.05 -5.51 -9.65
N GLY A 216 41.10 -6.37 -8.62
CA GLY A 216 42.18 -6.41 -7.63
C GLY A 216 43.31 -7.40 -7.94
N ALA A 217 43.22 -8.18 -9.00
CA ALA A 217 44.18 -9.24 -9.32
C ALA A 217 45.32 -8.77 -10.23
N GLU A 218 46.45 -9.49 -10.20
CA GLU A 218 47.56 -9.30 -11.14
C GLU A 218 47.16 -9.73 -12.57
N HIS A 219 47.77 -9.13 -13.59
CA HIS A 219 47.36 -9.24 -15.00
C HIS A 219 47.23 -10.70 -15.48
N ASP A 220 48.16 -11.58 -15.08
CA ASP A 220 48.16 -13.00 -15.46
C ASP A 220 46.98 -13.78 -14.85
N LEU A 221 46.42 -13.30 -13.75
CA LEU A 221 45.27 -13.89 -13.06
C LEU A 221 43.94 -13.31 -13.54
N GLN A 222 43.96 -12.09 -14.09
CA GLN A 222 42.76 -11.40 -14.58
C GLN A 222 42.08 -12.16 -15.72
N ASP A 223 42.85 -12.66 -16.68
CA ASP A 223 42.28 -13.38 -17.83
C ASP A 223 41.66 -14.73 -17.42
N LYS A 224 42.27 -15.44 -16.45
CA LYS A 224 41.72 -16.68 -15.91
C LYS A 224 40.41 -16.45 -15.15
N LEU A 225 40.36 -15.40 -14.33
CA LEU A 225 39.15 -15.02 -13.61
C LEU A 225 38.05 -14.55 -14.58
N ALA A 226 38.42 -13.84 -15.66
CA ALA A 226 37.47 -13.44 -16.70
C ALA A 226 36.82 -14.64 -17.40
N GLU A 227 37.58 -15.70 -17.68
CA GLU A 227 37.05 -16.95 -18.26
C GLU A 227 36.06 -17.64 -17.30
N GLU A 228 36.38 -17.70 -16.01
CA GLU A 228 35.47 -18.23 -14.98
C GLU A 228 34.18 -17.39 -14.88
N THR A 229 34.28 -16.06 -14.95
CA THR A 229 33.11 -15.15 -14.94
C THR A 229 32.24 -15.33 -16.18
N ILE A 230 32.83 -15.56 -17.36
CA ILE A 230 32.08 -15.86 -18.59
C ILE A 230 31.22 -17.12 -18.40
N GLN A 231 31.78 -18.18 -17.83
CA GLN A 231 31.02 -19.40 -17.55
C GLN A 231 29.84 -19.12 -16.60
N GLN A 232 30.05 -18.32 -15.55
CA GLN A 232 28.99 -17.98 -14.61
C GLN A 232 27.87 -17.13 -15.23
N ILE A 233 28.20 -16.22 -16.15
CA ILE A 233 27.19 -15.45 -16.87
C ILE A 233 26.34 -16.38 -17.75
N HIS A 234 26.97 -17.34 -18.45
CA HIS A 234 26.23 -18.33 -19.24
C HIS A 234 25.30 -19.21 -18.40
N GLU A 235 25.75 -19.69 -17.24
CA GLU A 235 24.89 -20.41 -16.30
C GLU A 235 23.70 -19.56 -15.86
N THR A 236 23.95 -18.28 -15.53
CA THR A 236 22.91 -17.35 -15.07
C THR A 236 21.89 -17.06 -16.18
N LEU A 237 22.35 -16.85 -17.42
CA LEU A 237 21.49 -16.71 -18.61
C LEU A 237 20.61 -17.94 -18.81
N THR A 238 21.18 -19.14 -18.68
CA THR A 238 20.44 -20.40 -18.83
C THR A 238 19.32 -20.52 -17.79
N ILE A 239 19.61 -20.22 -16.52
CA ILE A 239 18.62 -20.23 -15.44
C ILE A 239 17.53 -19.18 -15.70
N LEU A 240 17.90 -17.98 -16.16
CA LEU A 240 16.95 -16.92 -16.49
C LEU A 240 16.03 -17.31 -17.65
N MET A 241 16.56 -17.93 -18.70
CA MET A 241 15.77 -18.44 -19.83
C MET A 241 14.80 -19.54 -19.39
N GLU A 242 15.24 -20.46 -18.52
CA GLU A 242 14.39 -21.50 -17.95
C GLU A 242 13.27 -20.87 -17.12
N ARG A 243 13.60 -19.92 -16.24
CA ARG A 243 12.63 -19.17 -15.44
C ARG A 243 11.58 -18.50 -16.33
N ASN A 244 12.01 -17.81 -17.38
CA ASN A 244 11.10 -17.13 -18.31
C ASN A 244 10.16 -18.12 -19.02
N THR A 245 10.69 -19.27 -19.45
CA THR A 245 9.90 -20.33 -20.10
C THR A 245 8.86 -20.91 -19.13
N GLN A 246 9.25 -21.19 -17.88
CA GLN A 246 8.33 -21.68 -16.85
C GLN A 246 7.26 -20.64 -16.51
N LEU A 247 7.63 -19.36 -16.44
CA LEU A 247 6.71 -18.26 -16.16
C LEU A 247 5.64 -18.12 -17.25
N VAL A 248 6.02 -18.22 -18.52
CA VAL A 248 5.06 -18.21 -19.64
C VAL A 248 4.06 -19.38 -19.53
N ARG A 249 4.55 -20.59 -19.19
CA ARG A 249 3.68 -21.77 -19.02
C ARG A 249 2.69 -21.60 -17.87
N LEU A 250 3.14 -21.09 -16.72
CA LEU A 250 2.30 -20.87 -15.55
C LEU A 250 1.23 -19.80 -15.82
N LYS A 251 1.56 -18.77 -16.59
CA LYS A 251 0.57 -17.75 -16.99
C LYS A 251 -0.49 -18.32 -17.93
N ALA A 252 -0.09 -19.14 -18.90
CA ALA A 252 -1.02 -19.80 -19.83
C ALA A 252 -1.93 -20.83 -19.14
N SER A 253 -1.52 -21.44 -18.03
CA SER A 253 -2.34 -22.40 -17.28
C SER A 253 -3.31 -21.75 -16.29
N THR A 254 -3.11 -20.49 -15.96
CA THR A 254 -3.88 -19.75 -14.93
C THR A 254 -4.88 -18.76 -15.55
N SER A 255 -4.79 -18.53 -16.86
CA SER A 255 -5.76 -17.80 -17.70
C SER A 255 -6.89 -18.70 -18.19
#